data_AF-A0A914YDC8-F1
#
_entry.id   AF-A0A914YDC8-F1
#
_cell.length_a   1.000
_cell.length_b   1.000
_cell.length_c   1.000
_cell.angle_alpha   90.00
_cell.angle_beta   90.00
_cell.angle_gamma   90.00
#
_symmetry.space_group_name_H-M   'P 1'
#
loop_
_entity.id
_entity.type
_entity.pdbx_description
1 polymer ?
#
loop_
_entity_poly.entity_id
_entity_poly.type
_entity_poly.pdbx_seq_one_letter_code
_entity_poly.pdbx_strand_id
1 'polypeptide(L)'
;MRTIAVEGRVFVFSACQFFTSADFPSNHSSHDSSPKILMRGGSCAADPFGKVLIEPDFTKEKIAFVEIDTAEIPRAKFDLDVIGHYSRPDIFQLTVNENEQNTVSFNH
;
A
#
# COMPACT_ATOMS: atom_id res chain seq x y z
N MET A 1 -3.95 4.51 -3.63
CA MET A 1 -3.81 4.70 -2.18
C MET A 1 -5.00 5.41 -1.56
N ARG A 2 -5.43 6.58 -2.07
CA ARG A 2 -6.59 7.31 -1.51
C ARG A 2 -7.91 6.52 -1.54
N THR A 3 -8.21 5.81 -2.63
CA THR A 3 -9.42 4.96 -2.73
C THR A 3 -9.48 3.91 -1.62
N ILE A 4 -8.39 3.16 -1.41
CA ILE A 4 -8.31 2.14 -0.34
C ILE A 4 -8.47 2.77 1.04
N ALA A 5 -7.88 3.95 1.27
CA ALA A 5 -7.99 4.65 2.54
C ALA A 5 -9.45 5.03 2.86
N VAL A 6 -10.18 5.56 1.88
CA VAL A 6 -11.60 5.93 2.00
C VAL A 6 -12.50 4.71 2.10
N GLU A 7 -12.26 3.68 1.28
CA GLU A 7 -13.08 2.46 1.26
C GLU A 7 -12.98 1.69 2.58
N GLY A 8 -11.75 1.51 3.10
CA GLY A 8 -11.51 0.78 4.34
C GLY A 8 -11.67 1.61 5.62
N ARG A 9 -11.69 2.95 5.51
CA ARG A 9 -11.54 3.90 6.62
C ARG A 9 -10.29 3.63 7.45
N VAL A 10 -9.16 3.52 6.76
CA VAL A 10 -7.85 3.21 7.34
C VAL A 10 -6.80 4.21 6.88
N PHE A 11 -5.75 4.37 7.68
CA PHE A 11 -4.53 5.00 7.23
C PHE A 11 -3.83 4.07 6.24
N VAL A 12 -3.44 4.60 5.08
CA VAL A 12 -2.69 3.86 4.06
C VAL A 12 -1.30 4.45 3.96
N PHE A 13 -0.29 3.59 4.04
CA PHE A 13 1.12 3.92 3.85
C PHE A 13 1.66 3.13 2.67
N SER A 14 2.35 3.82 1.76
CA SER A 14 3.04 3.20 0.64
C SER A 14 4.52 3.57 0.70
N ALA A 15 5.38 2.57 0.63
CA ALA A 15 6.83 2.72 0.55
C ALA A 15 7.32 2.16 -0.78
N CYS A 16 7.95 3.02 -1.59
CA CYS A 16 8.50 2.67 -2.89
C CYS A 16 9.97 3.11 -2.94
N GLN A 17 10.81 2.23 -3.48
CA GLN A 17 12.25 2.48 -3.58
C GLN A 17 12.54 3.62 -4.57
N PHE A 18 13.49 4.48 -4.21
CA PHE A 18 14.17 5.36 -5.15
C PHE A 18 15.58 4.83 -5.35
N PHE A 19 15.96 4.51 -6.58
CA PHE A 19 17.35 4.20 -6.89
C PHE A 19 17.67 4.43 -8.36
N THR A 20 18.96 4.50 -8.63
CA THR A 20 19.59 4.75 -9.92
C THR A 20 20.41 3.55 -10.37
N SER A 21 20.78 3.53 -11.64
CA SER A 21 21.72 2.55 -12.19
C SER A 21 23.06 2.50 -11.45
N ALA A 22 23.48 3.59 -10.82
CA ALA A 22 24.75 3.65 -10.09
C ALA A 22 24.71 2.89 -8.75
N ASP A 23 23.51 2.64 -8.20
CA ASP A 23 23.32 1.96 -6.91
C ASP A 23 23.50 0.43 -7.01
N PHE A 24 23.52 -0.11 -8.24
CA PHE A 24 23.86 -1.51 -8.46
C PHE A 24 25.34 -1.78 -8.18
N PRO A 25 25.71 -3.00 -7.73
CA PRO A 25 27.10 -3.44 -7.68
C PRO A 25 27.79 -3.30 -9.04
N SER A 26 29.09 -2.97 -9.05
CA SER A 26 29.84 -2.69 -10.28
C SER A 26 29.91 -3.86 -11.28
N ASN A 27 29.70 -5.09 -10.82
CA ASN A 27 29.65 -6.29 -11.65
C ASN A 27 28.24 -6.64 -12.16
N HIS A 28 27.21 -5.84 -11.85
CA HIS A 28 25.85 -6.07 -12.29
C HIS A 28 25.62 -5.47 -13.68
N SER A 29 24.87 -6.17 -14.54
CA SER A 29 24.62 -5.72 -15.93
C SER A 29 23.88 -4.38 -16.05
N SER A 30 23.12 -4.02 -15.02
CA SER A 30 22.40 -2.74 -14.92
C SER A 30 23.21 -1.60 -14.31
N HIS A 31 24.47 -1.83 -13.90
CA HIS A 31 25.33 -0.78 -13.37
C HIS A 31 25.76 0.19 -14.49
N ASP A 32 25.54 1.47 -14.26
CA ASP A 32 26.00 2.55 -15.14
C ASP A 32 26.47 3.72 -14.27
N SER A 33 27.74 4.12 -14.44
CA SER A 33 28.36 5.23 -13.71
C SER A 33 27.74 6.58 -14.05
N SER A 34 27.01 6.69 -15.17
CA SER A 34 26.11 7.82 -15.43
C SER A 34 24.74 7.49 -14.84
N PRO A 35 24.39 8.02 -13.65
CA PRO A 35 23.21 7.58 -12.90
C PRO A 35 21.92 7.89 -13.67
N LYS A 36 21.18 6.86 -14.03
CA LYS A 36 19.83 6.94 -14.58
C LYS A 36 18.85 6.48 -13.51
N ILE A 37 17.79 7.24 -13.27
CA ILE A 37 16.75 6.83 -12.32
C ILE A 37 16.02 5.60 -12.87
N LEU A 38 16.04 4.49 -12.12
CA LEU A 38 15.41 3.23 -12.51
C LEU A 38 14.11 3.00 -11.76
N MET A 39 14.06 3.40 -10.49
CA MET A 39 12.82 3.50 -9.72
C MET A 39 12.74 4.88 -9.10
N ARG A 40 11.59 5.54 -9.30
CA ARG A 40 11.39 6.95 -8.93
C ARG A 40 10.82 7.13 -7.52
N GLY A 41 10.69 6.09 -6.70
CA GLY A 41 10.06 6.23 -5.40
C GLY A 41 8.58 6.58 -5.51
N GLY A 42 8.16 7.66 -4.84
CA GLY A 42 6.75 8.05 -4.73
C GLY A 42 6.02 7.47 -3.52
N SER A 43 6.76 7.13 -2.46
CA SER A 43 6.17 6.79 -1.15
C SER A 43 5.20 7.88 -0.70
N CYS A 44 4.05 7.49 -0.18
CA CYS A 44 3.00 8.43 0.23
C CYS A 44 2.18 7.87 1.40
N ALA A 45 1.41 8.75 2.04
CA ALA A 45 0.48 8.37 3.10
C ALA A 45 -0.85 9.10 2.95
N ALA A 46 -1.95 8.43 3.28
CA ALA A 46 -3.29 9.02 3.28
C ALA A 46 -4.07 8.62 4.54
N ASP A 47 -4.94 9.51 5.00
CA ASP A 47 -5.83 9.28 6.14
C ASP A 47 -7.13 8.54 5.73
N PRO A 48 -7.96 8.10 6.70
CA PRO A 48 -9.26 7.45 6.46
C PRO A 48 -10.29 8.26 5.65
N PHE A 49 -10.09 9.57 5.50
CA PHE A 49 -10.92 10.47 4.68
C PHE A 49 -10.32 10.70 3.29
N GLY A 50 -9.17 10.08 3.00
CA GLY A 50 -8.46 10.20 1.73
C GLY A 50 -7.68 11.51 1.60
N LYS A 51 -7.44 12.24 2.69
CA LYS A 51 -6.49 13.36 2.70
C LYS A 51 -5.08 12.81 2.57
N VAL A 52 -4.27 13.43 1.72
CA VAL A 52 -2.85 13.08 1.60
C VAL A 52 -2.10 13.69 2.79
N LEU A 53 -1.40 12.84 3.54
CA LEU A 53 -0.58 13.24 4.68
C LEU A 53 0.89 13.37 4.30
N ILE A 54 1.35 12.52 3.39
CA ILE A 54 2.69 12.59 2.79
C ILE A 54 2.51 12.56 1.28
N GLU A 55 2.87 13.67 0.63
CA GLU A 55 2.90 13.77 -0.83
C GLU A 55 4.04 12.92 -1.42
N PRO A 56 3.82 12.25 -2.56
CA PRO A 56 4.85 11.49 -3.23
C PRO A 56 5.95 12.40 -3.77
N ASP A 57 7.21 12.06 -3.49
CA ASP A 57 8.39 12.67 -4.11
C ASP A 57 8.99 11.69 -5.11
N PHE A 58 9.12 12.14 -6.36
CA PHE A 58 9.62 11.33 -7.48
C PHE A 58 11.03 11.70 -7.95
N THR A 59 11.72 12.50 -7.17
CA THR A 59 12.98 13.15 -7.57
C THR A 59 14.19 12.67 -6.78
N LYS A 60 13.97 12.12 -5.57
CA LYS A 60 15.04 11.70 -4.67
C LYS A 60 14.58 10.65 -3.67
N GLU A 61 15.56 10.01 -3.04
CA GLU A 61 15.37 9.25 -1.80
C GLU A 61 14.92 10.20 -0.68
N LYS A 62 14.00 9.72 0.17
CA LYS A 62 13.43 10.51 1.24
C LYS A 62 12.99 9.62 2.39
N ILE A 63 13.30 10.04 3.60
CA ILE A 63 12.63 9.58 4.83
C ILE A 63 11.51 10.58 5.13
N ALA A 64 10.30 10.08 5.32
CA ALA A 64 9.13 10.90 5.64
C ALA A 64 8.52 10.44 6.95
N PHE A 65 8.08 11.41 7.76
CA PHE A 65 7.42 11.17 9.03
C PHE A 65 6.05 11.83 9.02
N VAL A 66 5.09 11.20 9.68
CA VAL A 66 3.74 11.71 9.87
C VAL A 66 3.23 11.23 11.21
N GLU A 67 2.61 12.13 11.98
CA GLU A 67 1.87 11.77 13.17
C GLU A 67 0.44 11.43 12.80
N ILE A 68 -0.10 10.38 13.41
CA ILE A 68 -1.48 9.93 13.19
C ILE A 68 -2.27 9.96 14.49
N ASP A 69 -3.52 10.39 14.39
CA ASP A 69 -4.53 10.18 15.43
C ASP A 69 -5.37 8.96 15.06
N THR A 70 -5.23 7.87 15.81
CA THR A 70 -5.99 6.64 15.55
C THR A 70 -7.48 6.79 15.87
N ALA A 71 -7.88 7.82 16.61
CA ALA A 71 -9.29 8.13 16.85
C ALA A 71 -10.00 8.62 15.57
N GLU A 72 -9.27 8.98 14.51
CA GLU A 72 -9.86 9.26 13.19
C GLU A 72 -10.50 8.02 12.56
N ILE A 73 -10.04 6.80 12.87
CA ILE A 73 -10.60 5.56 12.30
C ILE A 73 -12.08 5.38 12.71
N PRO A 74 -12.45 5.34 14.00
CA PRO A 74 -13.86 5.22 14.37
C PRO A 74 -14.69 6.43 13.92
N ARG A 75 -14.14 7.64 13.88
CA ARG A 75 -14.82 8.83 13.34
C ARG A 75 -15.14 8.67 11.85
N ALA A 76 -14.22 8.12 11.07
CA ALA A 76 -14.41 7.90 9.64
C ALA A 76 -15.33 6.69 9.37
N LYS A 77 -15.26 5.65 10.20
CA LYS A 77 -16.18 4.50 10.16
C LYS A 77 -17.62 4.89 10.52
N PHE A 78 -17.84 5.94 11.31
CA PHE A 78 -19.18 6.46 11.54
C PHE A 78 -19.86 6.93 10.25
N ASP A 79 -19.10 7.48 9.30
CA ASP A 79 -19.59 7.90 7.99
C ASP A 79 -19.76 6.73 7.01
N LEU A 80 -18.83 5.76 7.00
CA LEU A 80 -18.94 4.55 6.18
C LEU A 80 -18.21 3.37 6.82
N ASP A 81 -18.94 2.30 7.12
CA ASP A 81 -18.36 1.02 7.56
C ASP A 81 -18.80 -0.14 6.66
N VAL A 82 -17.94 -0.46 5.68
CA VAL A 82 -18.22 -1.42 4.59
C VAL A 82 -18.46 -2.86 5.06
N ILE A 83 -17.87 -3.27 6.19
CA ILE A 83 -18.12 -4.59 6.82
C ILE A 83 -19.09 -4.51 8.00
N GLY A 84 -19.56 -3.30 8.34
CA GLY A 84 -20.48 -3.04 9.44
C GLY A 84 -21.85 -2.64 8.91
N HIS A 85 -22.29 -1.43 9.23
CA HIS A 85 -23.66 -0.97 8.96
C HIS A 85 -23.99 -0.73 7.48
N TYR A 86 -22.99 -0.64 6.59
CA TYR A 86 -23.20 -0.64 5.14
C TYR A 86 -23.15 -2.04 4.53
N SER A 87 -22.78 -3.07 5.30
CA SER A 87 -22.79 -4.44 4.80
C SER A 87 -24.24 -4.91 4.58
N ARG A 88 -24.44 -5.75 3.56
CA ARG A 88 -25.72 -6.37 3.21
C ARG A 88 -25.61 -7.89 3.27
N PRO A 89 -25.42 -8.48 4.47
CA PRO A 89 -25.24 -9.92 4.61
C PRO A 89 -26.47 -10.73 4.20
N ASP A 90 -27.64 -10.09 4.08
CA ASP A 90 -28.86 -10.66 3.54
C ASP A 90 -28.85 -10.83 2.01
N ILE A 91 -27.94 -10.14 1.30
CA ILE A 91 -27.79 -10.22 -0.16
C ILE A 91 -26.43 -10.83 -0.53
N PHE A 92 -25.35 -10.33 0.06
CA PHE A 92 -23.99 -10.66 -0.29
C PHE A 92 -23.27 -11.33 0.87
N GLN A 93 -22.69 -12.48 0.60
CA GLN A 93 -21.80 -13.18 1.52
C GLN A 93 -20.55 -13.62 0.76
N LEU A 94 -19.38 -13.34 1.32
CA LEU A 94 -18.10 -13.83 0.82
C LEU A 94 -17.63 -14.97 1.73
N THR A 95 -17.38 -16.15 1.15
CA THR A 95 -16.76 -17.28 1.84
C THR A 95 -15.38 -17.51 1.25
N VAL A 96 -14.35 -17.57 2.10
CA VAL A 96 -12.95 -17.76 1.69
C VAL A 96 -12.52 -19.17 2.10
N ASN A 97 -11.91 -19.91 1.17
CA ASN A 97 -11.23 -21.17 1.49
C ASN A 97 -9.78 -20.88 1.84
N GLU A 98 -9.43 -21.04 3.12
CA GLU A 98 -8.07 -20.77 3.65
C GLU A 98 -7.17 -22.02 3.66
N ASN A 99 -7.66 -23.16 3.17
CA ASN A 99 -6.86 -24.39 3.13
C ASN A 99 -5.72 -24.26 2.12
N GLU A 100 -4.52 -24.66 2.51
CA GLU A 100 -3.38 -24.83 1.61
C GLU A 100 -3.78 -25.76 0.44
N GLN A 101 -3.48 -25.33 -0.79
CA GLN A 101 -3.78 -26.08 -2.01
C GLN A 101 -2.47 -26.59 -2.62
N ASN A 102 -2.39 -27.90 -2.83
CA ASN A 102 -1.25 -28.51 -3.52
C ASN A 102 -1.48 -28.47 -5.04
N THR A 103 -0.49 -28.02 -5.80
CA THR A 103 -0.54 -28.06 -7.27
C THR A 103 -0.49 -29.49 -7.80
N VAL A 104 0.14 -30.41 -7.07
CA VAL A 104 0.27 -31.83 -7.45
C VAL A 104 0.02 -32.72 -6.23
N SER A 105 -0.82 -33.74 -6.40
CA SER A 105 -1.06 -34.79 -5.41
C SER A 105 -0.65 -36.14 -6.00
N PHE A 106 0.22 -36.87 -5.30
CA PHE A 106 0.63 -38.23 -5.68
C PHE A 106 -0.13 -39.24 -4.83
N ASN A 107 -0.84 -40.16 -5.48
CA ASN A 107 -1.49 -41.28 -4.83
C ASN A 107 -0.64 -42.53 -5.06
N HIS A 108 -0.18 -43.16 -3.97
CA HIS A 108 0.46 -44.46 -3.98
C HIS A 108 -0.54 -45.54 -3.56
#